data_AF-A0A7L1SID8-F1
#
_entry.id   AF-A0A7L1SID8-F1
#
_cell.length_a   1.000
_cell.length_b   1.000
_cell.length_c   1.000
_cell.angle_alpha   90.00
_cell.angle_beta   90.00
_cell.angle_gamma   90.00
#
_symmetry.space_group_name_H-M   'P 1'
#
loop_
_entity.id
_entity.type
_entity.pdbx_description
1 polymer ?
#
loop_
_entity_poly.entity_id
_entity_poly.type
_entity_poly.pdbx_seq_one_letter_code
_entity_poly.pdbx_strand_id
1 'polypeptide(L)' 'MEHRFFAGIDWQDVVQRKLVPPFRPQVSSELDTRYFDEEFTAQSITVTPPERCEQLGSLEREHFPQFSYSASVRE' A
#
# COMPACT_ATOMS: atom_id res chain seq x y z
N MET A 1 2.27 25.98 6.53
CA MET A 1 2.54 25.09 7.68
C MET A 1 2.84 25.89 8.96
N GLU A 2 2.22 27.05 9.13
CA GLU A 2 2.57 28.06 10.17
C GLU A 2 1.50 28.18 11.26
N HIS A 3 0.51 27.29 11.27
CA HIS A 3 -0.52 27.32 12.30
C HIS A 3 0.11 27.02 13.67
N ARG A 4 -0.26 27.80 14.71
CA ARG A 4 0.33 27.72 16.06
C ARG A 4 0.32 26.31 16.66
N PHE A 5 -0.66 25.48 16.29
CA PHE A 5 -0.71 24.07 16.68
C PHE A 5 0.57 23.28 16.33
N PHE A 6 1.26 23.63 15.23
CA PHE A 6 2.46 22.94 14.75
C PHE A 6 3.76 23.71 15.05
N ALA A 7 3.75 24.70 15.97
CA ALA A 7 4.90 25.55 16.23
C ALA A 7 6.19 24.80 16.66
N GLY A 8 6.05 23.58 17.19
CA GLY A 8 7.18 22.73 17.58
C GLY A 8 7.62 21.72 16.51
N ILE A 9 7.08 21.77 15.29
CA ILE A 9 7.38 20.81 14.23
C ILE A 9 8.27 21.46 13.18
N ASP A 10 9.46 20.90 13.00
CA ASP A 10 10.26 21.12 11.81
C ASP A 10 9.75 20.19 10.69
N TRP A 11 9.13 20.79 9.68
CA TRP A 11 8.54 20.07 8.55
C TRP A 11 9.59 19.46 7.61
N GLN A 12 10.80 20.00 7.57
CA GLN A 12 11.89 19.39 6.81
C GLN A 12 12.29 18.06 7.46
N ASP A 13 12.33 18.01 8.79
CA ASP A 13 12.62 16.78 9.53
C ASP A 13 11.48 15.75 9.45
N VAL A 14 10.22 16.20 9.33
CA VAL A 14 9.07 15.31 9.01
C VAL A 14 9.27 14.64 7.65
N VAL A 15 9.53 15.43 6.60
CA VAL A 15 9.70 14.92 5.22
C VAL A 15 10.91 13.98 5.13
N GLN A 16 11.99 14.30 5.83
CA GLN A 16 13.21 13.48 5.89
C GLN A 16 13.11 12.30 6.86
N ARG A 17 11.94 12.07 7.48
CA ARG A 17 11.68 10.96 8.43
C ARG A 17 12.66 10.92 9.62
N LYS A 18 13.12 12.09 10.09
CA LYS A 18 14.05 12.21 11.24
C LYS A 18 13.34 12.29 12.58
N LEU A 19 12.11 12.81 12.59
CA LEU A 19 11.31 12.84 13.82
C LEU A 19 10.92 11.42 14.20
N VAL A 20 11.12 11.05 15.47
CA VAL A 20 10.69 9.76 16.00
C VAL A 20 9.16 9.77 16.10
N PRO A 21 8.45 8.83 15.45
CA PRO A 21 7.00 8.73 15.59
C PRO A 21 6.61 8.45 17.05
N PRO A 22 5.52 9.05 17.55
CA PRO A 22 5.08 8.83 18.94
C PRO A 22 4.59 7.40 19.18
N PHE A 23 4.21 6.69 18.13
CA PHE A 23 3.83 5.29 18.16
C PHE A 23 4.71 4.48 17.22
N ARG A 24 5.32 3.42 17.77
CA ARG A 24 6.09 2.44 17.01
C ARG A 24 5.36 1.09 17.03
N PRO A 25 4.83 0.60 15.91
CA PRO A 25 4.19 -0.71 15.87
C PRO A 25 5.21 -1.81 16.20
N GLN A 26 4.74 -2.85 16.89
CA GLN A 26 5.52 -4.04 17.19
C GLN A 26 5.48 -4.98 15.98
N VAL A 27 6.59 -5.11 15.28
CA VAL A 27 6.73 -6.03 14.13
C VAL A 27 7.74 -7.10 14.50
N SER A 28 7.31 -8.37 14.49
CA SER A 28 8.12 -9.52 14.92
C SER A 28 8.93 -10.15 13.78
N SER A 29 8.44 -10.07 12.54
CA SER A 29 9.11 -10.56 11.34
C SER A 29 8.61 -9.85 10.07
N GLU A 30 9.25 -10.08 8.94
CA GLU A 30 8.82 -9.54 7.63
C GLU A 30 7.44 -10.06 7.17
N LEU A 31 6.99 -11.19 7.74
CA LEU A 31 5.70 -11.82 7.45
C LEU A 31 4.64 -11.53 8.54
N ASP A 32 4.92 -10.62 9.46
CA ASP A 32 4.01 -10.30 10.56
C ASP A 32 2.77 -9.55 10.05
N THR A 33 1.61 -10.19 10.17
CA THR A 33 0.32 -9.64 9.73
C THR A 33 -0.57 -9.15 10.88
N ARG A 34 -0.04 -8.99 12.11
CA ARG A 34 -0.86 -8.69 13.31
C ARG A 34 -1.67 -7.39 13.29
N TYR A 35 -1.36 -6.47 12.37
CA TYR A 35 -2.07 -5.21 12.17
C TYR A 35 -3.08 -5.28 11.02
N PHE A 36 -3.33 -6.47 10.47
CA PHE A 36 -4.38 -6.78 9.51
C PHE A 36 -5.41 -7.72 10.17
N ASP A 37 -6.67 -7.63 9.76
CA ASP A 37 -7.71 -8.48 10.32
C ASP A 37 -7.50 -9.95 9.96
N GLU A 38 -7.73 -10.84 10.93
CA GLU A 38 -7.58 -12.29 10.77
C GLU A 38 -8.56 -12.86 9.74
N GLU A 39 -9.73 -12.23 9.56
CA GLU A 39 -10.73 -12.62 8.54
C GLU A 39 -10.13 -12.69 7.13
N PHE A 40 -9.15 -11.84 6.81
CA PHE A 40 -8.49 -11.81 5.51
C PHE A 40 -7.18 -12.58 5.50
N THR A 41 -6.36 -12.46 6.55
CA THR A 41 -5.03 -13.08 6.58
C THR A 41 -5.09 -14.61 6.72
N ALA A 42 -6.22 -15.16 7.19
CA ALA A 42 -6.48 -16.60 7.22
C ALA A 42 -6.99 -17.17 5.89
N GLN A 43 -7.30 -16.32 4.89
CA GLN A 43 -7.80 -16.79 3.60
C GLN A 43 -6.68 -17.40 2.75
N SER A 44 -7.06 -18.32 1.86
CA SER A 44 -6.12 -18.87 0.88
C SER A 44 -5.67 -17.80 -0.10
N ILE A 45 -4.36 -17.75 -0.38
CA ILE A 45 -3.77 -16.85 -1.38
C ILE A 45 -4.10 -17.38 -2.79
N THR A 46 -5.28 -17.04 -3.29
CA THR A 46 -5.76 -17.45 -4.62
C THR A 46 -6.45 -16.31 -5.33
N VAL A 47 -6.34 -16.28 -6.65
CA VAL A 47 -7.13 -15.39 -7.49
C VAL A 47 -8.47 -16.08 -7.77
N THR A 48 -9.55 -15.53 -7.23
CA THR A 48 -10.90 -16.04 -7.51
C THR A 48 -11.25 -15.76 -8.98
N PRO A 49 -11.58 -16.79 -9.80
CA PRO A 49 -11.97 -16.58 -11.19
C PRO A 49 -13.25 -15.72 -11.32
N PRO A 50 -13.37 -14.88 -12.35
CA PRO A 50 -14.58 -14.11 -12.58
C PRO A 50 -15.73 -15.02 -13.05
N GLU A 51 -16.97 -14.65 -12.72
CA GLU A 51 -18.17 -15.43 -13.10
C GLU A 51 -18.39 -15.52 -14.62
N ARG A 52 -17.85 -14.57 -15.40
CA ARG A 52 -18.07 -14.46 -16.86
C ARG A 52 -16.75 -14.25 -17.61
N CYS A 53 -15.92 -15.29 -17.69
CA CYS A 53 -14.65 -15.25 -18.44
C CYS A 53 -14.79 -14.85 -19.92
N GLU A 54 -15.88 -15.24 -20.58
CA GLU A 54 -16.06 -15.09 -22.04
C GLU A 54 -16.11 -13.63 -22.53
N GLN A 55 -16.40 -12.67 -21.65
CA GLN A 55 -16.54 -11.25 -22.01
C GLN A 55 -15.27 -10.42 -21.74
N LEU A 56 -14.30 -10.95 -20.99
CA LEU A 56 -13.12 -10.18 -20.57
C LEU A 56 -12.11 -9.97 -21.70
N GLY A 57 -11.93 -10.93 -22.61
CA GLY A 57 -10.83 -10.88 -23.59
C GLY A 57 -10.86 -9.67 -24.55
N SER A 58 -12.05 -9.16 -24.89
CA SER A 58 -12.20 -7.92 -25.68
C SER A 58 -12.10 -6.67 -24.80
N LEU A 59 -12.69 -6.69 -23.60
CA LEU A 59 -12.67 -5.57 -22.66
C LEU A 59 -11.26 -5.25 -22.15
N GLU A 60 -10.42 -6.27 -21.94
CA GLU A 60 -9.05 -6.11 -21.47
C GLU A 60 -8.19 -5.28 -22.43
N ARG A 61 -8.36 -5.51 -23.75
CA ARG A 61 -7.58 -4.83 -24.79
C ARG A 61 -8.05 -3.41 -25.06
N GLU A 62 -9.35 -3.14 -24.90
CA GLU A 62 -9.92 -1.82 -25.16
C GLU A 62 -9.81 -0.87 -23.96
N HIS A 63 -9.95 -1.37 -22.73
CA HIS A 63 -10.10 -0.51 -21.56
C HIS A 63 -8.83 -0.32 -20.71
N PHE A 64 -7.79 -1.15 -20.88
CA PHE A 64 -6.59 -1.12 -20.04
C PHE A 64 -5.25 -0.93 -20.79
N PRO A 65 -5.16 -0.16 -21.89
CA PRO A 65 -3.92 -0.07 -22.69
C PRO A 65 -2.74 0.60 -21.98
N GLN A 66 -2.97 1.32 -20.88
CA GLN A 66 -1.95 2.03 -20.09
C GLN A 66 -1.93 1.59 -18.63
N PHE A 67 -2.42 0.37 -18.33
CA PHE A 67 -2.47 -0.16 -16.97
C PHE A 67 -1.09 -0.50 -16.40
N SER A 68 -0.23 -1.11 -17.22
CA SER A 68 1.08 -1.57 -16.79
C SER A 68 1.98 -0.38 -16.45
N TYR A 69 2.43 -0.33 -15.20
CA TYR A 69 3.43 0.60 -14.70
C TYR A 69 4.52 -0.16 -13.97
N SER A 70 5.77 0.12 -14.31
CA SER A 70 6.93 -0.30 -13.52
C SER A 70 7.62 0.95 -12.99
N ALA A 71 7.66 1.10 -11.66
CA ALA A 71 8.52 2.10 -11.06
C ALA A 71 9.96 1.75 -11.44
N SER A 72 10.69 2.71 -12.00
CA SER A 72 12.10 2.52 -12.35
C SER A 72 12.95 2.52 -11.08
N VAL A 73 12.84 1.45 -10.30
CA VAL A 73 13.79 1.12 -9.24
C VAL A 73 14.60 -0.05 -9.79
N ARG A 74 15.60 0.27 -10.61
CA ARG A 74 16.75 -0.62 -10.77
C ARG A 74 17.53 -0.52 -9.48
N GLU A 75 17.73 -1.65 -8.80
CA GLU A 75 18.93 -1.85 -7.98
C GLU A 75 20.19 -1.65 -8.84
#